data_AF-A0A955HM80-F1
#
_entry.id   AF-A0A955HM80-F1
#
_cell.length_a   1.000
_cell.length_b   1.000
_cell.length_c   1.000
_cell.angle_alpha   90.00
_cell.angle_beta   90.00
_cell.angle_gamma   90.00
#
_symmetry.space_group_name_H-M   'P 1'
#
loop_
_entity.id
_entity.type
_entity.pdbx_description
1 polymer ?
#
loop_
_entity_poly.entity_id
_entity_poly.type
_entity_poly.pdbx_seq_one_letter_code
_entity_poly.pdbx_strand_id
1 'polypeptide(L)'
;MTTSNKRSKGFTLIELLVVITIIGVLTSLFVANMVSVRERAKDSQKKSNLNEFKTALRLYYNDNQNYPDVSEVPAQGSPFVGTGGVVYMQEVPEYASYTVDATGDGFTLGVDLDNLSDTEICESWSRCGENSCVIGTSATYYVCAD
;
A
#
# COMPACT_ATOMS: atom_id res chain seq x y z
N MET A 1 30.48 58.16 24.06
CA MET A 1 29.86 56.90 23.57
C MET A 1 28.79 56.49 24.54
N THR A 2 27.52 56.72 24.21
CA THR A 2 26.37 56.32 25.04
C THR A 2 25.99 54.88 24.70
N THR A 3 26.24 53.96 25.62
CA THR A 3 25.89 52.55 25.48
C THR A 3 24.41 52.35 25.81
N SER A 4 23.60 52.07 24.78
CA SER A 4 22.18 51.73 24.91
C SER A 4 22.01 50.40 25.64
N ASN A 5 21.51 50.44 26.88
CA ASN A 5 21.25 49.27 27.71
C ASN A 5 19.96 48.57 27.22
N LYS A 6 20.11 47.55 26.38
CA LYS A 6 18.99 46.71 25.92
C LYS A 6 18.51 45.87 27.11
N ARG A 7 17.38 46.23 27.70
CA ARG A 7 16.71 45.40 28.72
C ARG A 7 16.41 44.02 28.12
N SER A 8 17.01 42.98 28.67
CA SER A 8 16.63 41.59 28.37
C SER A 8 15.23 41.35 28.94
N LYS A 9 14.25 41.12 28.07
CA LYS A 9 12.93 40.67 28.50
C LYS A 9 13.03 39.20 28.89
N GLY A 10 12.76 38.89 30.16
CA GLY A 10 12.60 37.52 30.64
C GLY A 10 11.19 37.02 30.36
N PHE A 11 11.05 35.73 30.03
CA PHE A 11 9.76 35.06 29.91
C PHE A 11 9.10 34.95 31.28
N THR A 12 7.79 35.14 31.35
CA THR A 12 7.03 34.89 32.57
C THR A 12 6.69 33.40 32.72
N LEU A 13 6.62 32.91 33.96
CA LEU A 13 6.22 31.52 34.23
C LEU A 13 4.80 31.22 33.69
N ILE A 14 3.92 32.22 33.71
CA ILE A 14 2.56 32.08 33.19
C ILE A 14 2.51 31.96 31.66
N GLU A 15 3.37 32.69 30.93
CA GLU A 15 3.49 32.54 29.48
C GLU A 15 3.92 31.12 29.11
N LEU A 16 4.89 30.55 29.83
CA LEU A 16 5.35 29.19 29.55
C LEU A 16 4.28 28.15 29.92
N LEU A 17 3.55 28.36 31.02
CA LEU A 17 2.49 27.47 31.48
C LEU A 17 1.32 27.41 30.47
N VAL A 18 0.89 28.55 29.94
CA VAL A 18 -0.20 28.58 28.94
C VAL A 18 0.22 27.94 27.62
N VAL A 19 1.50 28.06 27.23
CA VAL A 19 1.99 27.45 25.99
C VAL A 19 1.99 25.92 26.07
N ILE A 20 2.50 25.34 27.17
CA ILE A 20 2.54 23.87 27.30
C ILE A 20 1.13 23.28 27.43
N THR A 21 0.17 24.01 28.02
CA THR A 21 -1.22 23.54 28.11
C THR A 21 -1.90 23.54 26.75
N ILE A 22 -1.70 24.59 25.94
CA ILE A 22 -2.23 24.64 24.56
C ILE A 22 -1.60 23.53 23.70
N ILE A 23 -0.29 23.33 23.78
CA ILE A 23 0.39 22.22 23.05
C ILE A 23 -0.14 20.86 23.51
N GLY A 24 -0.36 20.67 24.82
CA GLY A 24 -0.94 19.43 25.36
C GLY A 24 -2.34 19.13 24.81
N VAL A 25 -3.22 20.13 24.77
CA VAL A 25 -4.58 19.97 24.21
C VAL A 25 -4.52 19.65 22.72
N LEU A 26 -3.75 20.41 21.93
CA LEU A 26 -3.63 20.19 20.49
C LEU A 26 -3.06 18.80 20.19
N THR A 27 -1.97 18.40 20.86
CA THR A 27 -1.33 17.09 20.62
C THR A 27 -2.23 15.91 20.95
N SER A 28 -3.07 16.00 21.98
CA SER A 28 -4.01 14.93 22.35
C SER A 28 -5.00 14.57 21.24
N LEU A 29 -5.50 15.55 20.48
CA LEU A 29 -6.46 15.34 19.39
C LEU A 29 -5.80 14.76 18.14
N PHE A 30 -4.52 15.07 17.92
CA PHE A 30 -3.77 14.61 16.74
C PHE A 30 -3.48 13.11 16.77
N VAL A 31 -3.18 12.53 17.94
CA VAL A 31 -2.74 11.13 18.05
C VAL A 31 -3.84 10.14 17.62
N ALA A 32 -5.10 10.41 17.95
CA ALA A 32 -6.21 9.49 17.67
C ALA A 32 -6.46 9.25 16.16
N ASN A 33 -6.15 10.24 15.31
CA ASN A 33 -6.36 10.14 13.86
C ASN A 33 -5.19 9.47 13.12
N MET A 34 -4.03 9.28 13.76
CA MET A 34 -2.83 8.81 13.06
C MET A 34 -2.83 7.31 12.77
N VAL A 35 -3.59 6.51 13.52
CA VAL A 35 -3.63 5.03 13.35
C VAL A 35 -4.30 4.65 12.03
N SER A 36 -5.49 5.18 11.75
CA SER A 36 -6.23 4.90 10.52
C SER A 36 -5.54 5.43 9.27
N VAL A 37 -4.83 6.56 9.38
CA VAL A 37 -4.04 7.12 8.28
C VAL A 37 -2.86 6.21 7.92
N ARG A 38 -2.22 5.60 8.92
CA ARG A 38 -1.10 4.67 8.69
C ARG A 38 -1.56 3.38 8.01
N GLU A 39 -2.72 2.85 8.39
CA GLU A 39 -3.31 1.67 7.74
C GLU A 39 -3.61 1.96 6.26
N ARG A 40 -4.30 3.06 5.97
CA ARG A 40 -4.59 3.48 4.59
C ARG A 40 -3.32 3.72 3.76
N ALA A 41 -2.26 4.26 4.36
CA ALA A 41 -0.99 4.46 3.68
C ALA A 41 -0.31 3.12 3.32
N LYS A 42 -0.36 2.13 4.23
CA LYS A 42 0.14 0.77 3.95
C LYS A 42 -0.67 0.10 2.84
N ASP A 43 -2.00 0.21 2.90
CA ASP A 43 -2.87 -0.37 1.88
C ASP A 43 -2.64 0.26 0.51
N SER A 44 -2.43 1.59 0.46
CA SER A 44 -2.04 2.28 -0.77
C SER A 44 -0.71 1.77 -1.32
N GLN A 45 0.27 1.50 -0.45
CA GLN A 45 1.54 0.88 -0.87
C GLN A 45 1.34 -0.54 -1.40
N LYS A 46 0.56 -1.38 -0.71
CA LYS A 46 0.21 -2.74 -1.17
C LYS A 46 -0.42 -2.70 -2.57
N LYS A 47 -1.42 -1.83 -2.78
CA LYS A 47 -2.05 -1.61 -4.09
C LYS A 47 -1.05 -1.18 -5.16
N SER A 48 -0.16 -0.23 -4.86
CA SER A 48 0.87 0.22 -5.82
C SER A 48 1.81 -0.92 -6.21
N ASN A 49 2.35 -1.63 -5.23
CA ASN A 49 3.24 -2.76 -5.45
C ASN A 49 2.59 -3.85 -6.31
N LEU A 50 1.30 -4.10 -6.12
CA LEU A 50 0.55 -5.09 -6.86
C LEU A 50 0.35 -4.69 -8.34
N ASN A 51 0.19 -3.38 -8.61
CA ASN A 51 0.17 -2.86 -9.97
C ASN A 51 1.55 -2.93 -10.65
N GLU A 52 2.63 -2.70 -9.90
CA GLU A 52 4.00 -2.94 -10.39
C GLU A 52 4.19 -4.42 -10.73
N PHE A 53 3.69 -5.33 -9.90
CA PHE A 53 3.77 -6.76 -10.17
C PHE A 53 2.93 -7.18 -11.38
N LYS A 54 1.72 -6.63 -11.57
CA LYS A 54 0.96 -6.77 -12.83
C LYS A 54 1.77 -6.35 -14.05
N THR A 55 2.53 -5.27 -13.94
CA THR A 55 3.39 -4.79 -15.05
C THR A 55 4.49 -5.82 -15.34
N ALA A 56 5.12 -6.40 -14.32
CA ALA A 56 6.10 -7.46 -14.50
C ALA A 56 5.51 -8.73 -15.13
N LEU A 57 4.31 -9.14 -14.70
CA LEU A 57 3.57 -10.26 -15.32
C LEU A 57 3.26 -9.98 -16.79
N ARG A 58 2.94 -8.74 -17.16
CA ARG A 58 2.73 -8.34 -18.55
C ARG A 58 4.02 -8.40 -19.36
N LEU A 59 5.16 -8.02 -18.78
CA LEU A 59 6.47 -8.18 -19.44
C LEU A 59 6.78 -9.65 -19.69
N TYR A 60 6.50 -10.54 -18.72
CA TYR A 60 6.61 -11.97 -18.92
C TYR A 60 5.72 -12.48 -20.06
N TYR A 61 4.46 -12.04 -20.11
CA TYR A 61 3.53 -12.39 -21.18
C TYR A 61 4.05 -11.97 -22.56
N ASN A 62 4.63 -10.78 -22.68
CA ASN A 62 5.17 -10.31 -23.97
C ASN A 62 6.28 -11.22 -24.52
N ASP A 63 7.08 -11.83 -23.64
CA ASP A 63 8.18 -12.71 -24.03
C ASP A 63 7.73 -14.16 -24.26
N ASN A 64 6.80 -14.66 -23.44
CA ASN A 64 6.40 -16.06 -23.41
C ASN A 64 5.04 -16.35 -24.08
N GLN A 65 4.30 -15.30 -24.46
CA GLN A 65 2.94 -15.34 -25.02
C GLN A 65 1.89 -15.99 -24.11
N ASN A 66 2.24 -16.21 -22.84
CA ASN A 66 1.38 -16.75 -21.80
C ASN A 66 1.78 -16.14 -20.46
N TYR A 67 0.81 -15.99 -19.55
CA TYR A 67 1.10 -15.67 -18.16
C TYR A 67 1.71 -16.89 -17.45
N PRO A 68 2.57 -16.67 -16.43
CA PRO A 68 3.22 -17.76 -15.73
C PRO A 68 2.18 -18.65 -15.03
N ASP A 69 2.41 -19.95 -15.00
CA ASP A 69 1.58 -20.83 -14.18
C ASP A 69 1.75 -20.48 -12.69
N VAL A 70 0.77 -20.88 -11.87
CA VAL A 70 0.81 -20.62 -10.41
C VAL A 70 2.09 -21.17 -9.76
N SER A 71 2.67 -22.23 -10.31
CA SER A 71 3.94 -22.81 -9.85
C SER A 71 5.20 -22.04 -10.27
N GLU A 72 5.10 -21.17 -11.27
CA GLU A 72 6.21 -20.38 -11.80
C GLU A 72 6.29 -18.98 -11.16
N VAL A 73 5.19 -18.53 -10.54
CA VAL A 73 5.18 -17.30 -9.75
C VAL A 73 5.96 -17.52 -8.45
N PRO A 74 7.03 -16.74 -8.20
CA PRO A 74 7.86 -16.94 -7.02
C PRO A 74 7.18 -16.40 -5.77
N ALA A 75 7.60 -16.90 -4.61
CA ALA A 75 7.15 -16.39 -3.31
C ALA A 75 7.56 -14.92 -3.10
N GLN A 76 6.86 -14.25 -2.18
CA GLN A 76 7.23 -12.91 -1.70
C GLN A 76 8.72 -12.80 -1.38
N GLY A 77 9.33 -11.67 -1.76
CA GLY A 77 10.74 -11.37 -1.48
C GLY A 77 11.73 -12.02 -2.44
N SER A 78 11.27 -12.92 -3.32
CA SER A 78 12.11 -13.59 -4.31
C SER A 78 12.07 -12.85 -5.66
N PRO A 79 13.14 -12.94 -6.47
CA PRO A 79 13.13 -12.38 -7.81
C PRO A 79 12.19 -13.17 -8.73
N PHE A 80 11.43 -12.45 -9.55
CA PHE A 80 10.66 -13.03 -10.63
C PHE A 80 11.53 -13.12 -11.89
N VAL A 81 11.91 -14.35 -12.23
CA VAL A 81 12.84 -14.68 -13.30
C VAL A 81 12.18 -15.68 -14.23
N GLY A 82 12.12 -15.38 -15.52
CA GLY A 82 11.63 -16.34 -16.51
C GLY A 82 12.72 -17.22 -17.12
N THR A 83 12.30 -18.01 -18.09
CA THR A 83 13.17 -18.91 -18.85
C THR A 83 14.32 -18.13 -19.49
N GLY A 84 15.55 -18.64 -19.32
CA GLY A 84 16.75 -17.98 -19.85
C GLY A 84 17.37 -16.91 -18.93
N GLY A 85 16.85 -16.73 -17.71
CA GLY A 85 17.46 -15.88 -16.69
C GLY A 85 17.07 -14.40 -16.80
N VAL A 86 16.04 -14.07 -17.57
CA VAL A 86 15.49 -12.72 -17.68
C VAL A 86 14.77 -12.37 -16.38
N VAL A 87 15.20 -11.30 -15.72
CA VAL A 87 14.59 -10.82 -14.47
C VAL A 87 13.51 -9.80 -14.81
N TYR A 88 12.26 -10.15 -14.56
CA TYR A 88 11.11 -9.26 -14.74
C TYR A 88 10.87 -8.39 -13.51
N MET A 89 11.23 -8.89 -12.33
CA MET A 89 11.18 -8.12 -11.09
C MET A 89 12.20 -8.64 -10.07
N GLN A 90 12.85 -7.72 -9.35
CA GLN A 90 13.91 -8.09 -8.41
C GLN A 90 13.37 -8.67 -7.09
N GLU A 91 12.21 -8.17 -6.64
CA GLU A 91 11.59 -8.57 -5.38
C GLU A 91 10.08 -8.57 -5.54
N VAL A 92 9.45 -9.76 -5.49
CA VAL A 92 7.99 -9.88 -5.55
C VAL A 92 7.36 -9.34 -4.26
N PRO A 93 6.36 -8.44 -4.33
CA PRO A 93 5.73 -7.88 -3.16
C PRO A 93 4.87 -8.91 -2.44
N GLU A 94 4.27 -8.48 -1.34
CA GLU A 94 3.20 -9.24 -0.72
C GLU A 94 2.02 -9.45 -1.68
N TYR A 95 1.59 -10.69 -1.83
CA TYR A 95 0.35 -11.08 -2.48
C TYR A 95 -0.28 -12.25 -1.72
N ALA A 96 -1.60 -12.33 -1.74
CA ALA A 96 -2.38 -13.35 -1.05
C ALA A 96 -2.81 -14.47 -2.00
N SER A 97 -3.10 -14.14 -3.26
CA SER A 97 -3.56 -15.12 -4.25
C SER A 97 -3.08 -14.75 -5.64
N TYR A 98 -2.80 -15.77 -6.44
CA TYR A 98 -2.55 -15.65 -7.86
C TYR A 98 -3.25 -16.81 -8.56
N THR A 99 -4.08 -16.50 -9.54
CA THR A 99 -4.72 -17.48 -10.41
C THR A 99 -4.51 -17.06 -11.86
N VAL A 100 -4.36 -18.05 -12.72
CA VAL A 100 -4.31 -17.89 -14.17
C VAL A 100 -5.53 -18.59 -14.76
N ASP A 101 -6.06 -18.06 -15.86
CA ASP A 101 -7.15 -18.72 -16.58
C ASP A 101 -6.67 -20.01 -17.27
N ALA A 102 -7.60 -20.84 -17.72
CA ALA A 102 -7.26 -22.11 -18.37
C ALA A 102 -6.54 -21.94 -19.72
N THR A 103 -6.55 -20.74 -20.28
CA THR A 103 -5.93 -20.37 -21.56
C THR A 103 -4.51 -19.82 -21.39
N GLY A 104 -4.13 -19.40 -20.17
CA GLY A 104 -2.89 -18.69 -19.89
C GLY A 104 -2.87 -17.25 -20.42
N ASP A 105 -4.01 -16.69 -20.76
CA ASP A 105 -4.20 -15.35 -21.38
C ASP A 105 -4.71 -14.30 -20.38
N GLY A 106 -5.14 -14.75 -19.22
CA GLY A 106 -5.69 -13.91 -18.16
C GLY A 106 -5.17 -14.36 -16.80
N PHE A 107 -5.05 -13.41 -15.88
CA PHE A 107 -4.72 -13.70 -14.49
C PHE A 107 -5.55 -12.84 -13.56
N THR A 108 -5.67 -13.29 -12.31
CA THR A 108 -6.18 -12.53 -11.17
C THR A 108 -5.17 -12.63 -10.04
N LEU A 109 -4.70 -11.47 -9.56
CA LEU A 109 -3.73 -11.32 -8.49
C LEU A 109 -4.40 -10.58 -7.33
N GLY A 110 -4.32 -11.11 -6.12
CA GLY A 110 -4.97 -10.57 -4.92
C GLY A 110 -3.99 -10.25 -3.80
N VAL A 111 -4.30 -9.25 -2.98
CA VAL A 111 -3.62 -8.96 -1.69
C VAL A 111 -4.62 -8.59 -0.61
N ASP A 112 -4.36 -8.99 0.62
CA ASP A 112 -5.19 -8.61 1.75
C ASP A 112 -4.84 -7.20 2.27
N LEU A 113 -5.86 -6.36 2.34
CA LEU A 113 -5.78 -5.02 2.91
C LEU A 113 -6.10 -5.03 4.41
N ASP A 114 -5.49 -4.12 5.14
CA ASP A 114 -5.71 -3.97 6.58
C ASP A 114 -7.00 -3.19 6.85
N ASN A 115 -7.34 -2.21 5.99
CA ASN A 115 -8.57 -1.44 6.06
C ASN A 115 -9.74 -2.18 5.38
N LEU A 116 -10.52 -2.92 6.17
CA LEU A 116 -11.71 -3.63 5.70
C LEU A 116 -12.82 -2.71 5.16
N SER A 117 -12.80 -1.42 5.50
CA SER A 117 -13.84 -0.46 5.08
C SER A 117 -13.53 0.24 3.74
N ASP A 118 -12.47 -0.18 3.06
CA ASP A 118 -12.06 0.40 1.78
C ASP A 118 -13.06 0.05 0.66
N THR A 119 -13.68 1.08 0.07
CA THR A 119 -14.69 0.92 -0.99
C THR A 119 -14.11 0.37 -2.28
N GLU A 120 -12.80 0.56 -2.51
CA GLU A 120 -12.13 0.11 -3.73
C GLU A 120 -12.02 -1.42 -3.79
N ILE A 121 -12.19 -2.13 -2.67
CA ILE A 121 -12.19 -3.59 -2.63
C ILE A 121 -13.29 -4.13 -3.55
N CYS A 122 -14.55 -3.76 -3.32
CA CYS A 122 -15.65 -4.25 -4.14
C CYS A 122 -15.58 -3.76 -5.59
N GLU A 123 -15.08 -2.55 -5.81
CA GLU A 123 -14.87 -2.02 -7.17
C GLU A 123 -13.85 -2.86 -7.94
N SER A 124 -12.76 -3.26 -7.28
CA SER A 124 -11.73 -4.14 -7.83
C SER A 124 -12.30 -5.51 -8.21
N TRP A 125 -13.17 -6.09 -7.38
CA TRP A 125 -13.81 -7.38 -7.67
C TRP A 125 -14.66 -7.29 -8.94
N SER A 126 -15.50 -6.25 -9.03
CA SER A 126 -16.31 -6.01 -10.22
C SER A 126 -15.47 -5.80 -11.47
N ARG A 127 -14.28 -5.18 -11.36
CA ARG A 127 -13.36 -5.02 -12.50
C ARG A 127 -12.76 -6.34 -12.98
N CYS A 128 -12.58 -7.29 -12.07
CA CYS A 128 -12.02 -8.61 -12.36
C CYS A 128 -13.07 -9.72 -12.52
N GLY A 129 -14.35 -9.34 -12.67
CA GLY A 129 -15.43 -10.28 -12.96
C GLY A 129 -15.93 -11.08 -11.75
N GLU A 130 -15.51 -10.73 -10.53
CA GLU A 130 -15.95 -11.38 -9.30
C GLU A 130 -17.28 -10.77 -8.82
N ASN A 131 -18.33 -11.60 -8.74
CA ASN A 131 -19.71 -11.14 -8.56
C ASN A 131 -20.19 -11.11 -7.08
N SER A 132 -19.30 -11.34 -6.10
CA SER A 132 -19.71 -11.50 -4.70
C SER A 132 -18.76 -10.84 -3.73
N CYS A 133 -18.72 -9.51 -3.69
CA CYS A 133 -17.95 -8.80 -2.67
C CYS A 133 -18.57 -9.01 -1.27
N VAL A 134 -17.85 -9.72 -0.39
CA VAL A 134 -18.25 -9.90 1.01
C VAL A 134 -17.24 -9.17 1.90
N ILE A 135 -17.56 -7.93 2.27
CA ILE A 135 -16.75 -7.15 3.21
C ILE A 135 -17.02 -7.64 4.64
N GLY A 136 -15.97 -7.98 5.40
CA GLY A 136 -16.06 -8.20 6.85
C GLY A 136 -15.26 -9.38 7.43
N THR A 137 -14.78 -10.30 6.60
CA THR A 137 -13.96 -11.46 7.07
C THR A 137 -12.58 -11.56 6.40
N SER A 138 -12.44 -11.03 5.18
CA SER A 138 -11.18 -10.90 4.43
C SER A 138 -11.36 -9.80 3.38
N ALA A 139 -10.40 -8.88 3.26
CA ALA A 139 -10.46 -7.70 2.38
C ALA A 139 -9.43 -7.81 1.26
N THR A 140 -9.58 -8.83 0.42
CA THR A 140 -8.66 -9.06 -0.68
C THR A 140 -8.94 -8.06 -1.80
N TYR A 141 -7.97 -7.22 -2.15
CA TYR A 141 -8.00 -6.36 -3.31
C TYR A 141 -7.41 -7.10 -4.51
N TYR A 142 -8.14 -7.16 -5.62
CA TYR A 142 -7.75 -7.84 -6.85
C TYR A 142 -7.26 -6.89 -7.95
N VAL A 143 -6.32 -7.39 -8.74
CA VAL A 143 -5.91 -6.82 -10.01
C VAL A 143 -5.86 -7.95 -11.03
N CYS A 144 -6.44 -7.72 -12.19
CA CYS A 144 -6.55 -8.69 -13.26
C CYS A 144 -5.81 -8.23 -14.51
N ALA A 145 -5.63 -9.16 -15.46
CA ALA A 145 -5.28 -8.82 -16.84
C ALA A 145 -6.27 -7.80 -17.43
N ASP A 146 -5.79 -6.99 -18.37
CA ASP A 146 -6.63 -5.99 -19.07
C ASP A 146 -7.55 -6.62 -20.11
#